data_AF-A0A1T5G817-F1
#
_entry.id   AF-A0A1T5G817-F1
#
_cell.length_a   1.000
_cell.length_b   1.000
_cell.length_c   1.000
_cell.angle_alpha   90.00
_cell.angle_beta   90.00
_cell.angle_gamma   90.00
#
_symmetry.space_group_name_H-M   'P 1'
#
loop_
_entity.id
_entity.type
_entity.pdbx_description
1 polymer ?
#
loop_
_entity_poly.entity_id
_entity_poly.type
_entity_poly.pdbx_seq_one_letter_code
_entity_poly.pdbx_strand_id
1 'polypeptide(L)'
;MNIDIGGLIKKCRESAKLSQEAFADLMHTSQSTISRIEKNLVVIEAKFLAKAAAITNSQDVVVATLFSTDAAVQFLQTIPMFIMGGFYG
;
A
#
# COMPACT_ATOMS: atom_id res chain seq x y z
N MET A 1 20.10 3.66 -0.94
CA MET A 1 18.89 3.85 -0.10
C MET A 1 18.30 2.48 0.13
N ASN A 2 18.29 1.97 1.36
CA ASN A 2 17.66 0.68 1.66
C ASN A 2 16.23 0.98 2.15
N ILE A 3 15.24 0.68 1.32
CA ILE A 3 13.84 0.99 1.60
C ILE A 3 13.23 -0.20 2.36
N ASP A 4 12.81 0.04 3.60
CA ASP A 4 12.08 -0.94 4.40
C ASP A 4 10.62 -1.05 3.94
N ILE A 5 10.37 -1.91 2.96
CA ILE A 5 9.05 -2.13 2.37
C ILE A 5 8.08 -2.76 3.37
N GLY A 6 8.55 -3.71 4.19
CA GLY A 6 7.73 -4.33 5.24
C GLY A 6 7.27 -3.30 6.27
N GLY A 7 8.17 -2.43 6.71
CA GLY A 7 7.86 -1.32 7.60
C GLY A 7 6.90 -0.29 6.98
N LEU A 8 7.05 0.01 5.68
CA LEU A 8 6.12 0.87 4.95
C LEU A 8 4.70 0.30 4.92
N ILE A 9 4.55 -0.98 4.59
CA ILE A 9 3.23 -1.64 4.56
C ILE A 9 2.59 -1.68 5.93
N LYS A 10 3.37 -1.98 6.97
CA LYS A 10 2.90 -1.94 8.35
C LYS A 10 2.35 -0.56 8.72
N LYS A 11 3.08 0.52 8.39
CA LYS A 11 2.64 1.90 8.61
C LYS A 11 1.34 2.21 7.86
N CYS A 12 1.26 1.85 6.57
CA CYS A 12 0.06 2.07 5.76
C CYS A 12 -1.17 1.37 6.38
N ARG A 13 -1.01 0.10 6.81
CA ARG A 13 -2.07 -0.66 7.49
C ARG A 13 -2.52 0.01 8.79
N GLU A 14 -1.57 0.42 9.62
CA GLU A 14 -1.85 1.06 10.92
C GLU A 14 -2.51 2.43 10.74
N SER A 15 -2.10 3.22 9.75
CA SER A 15 -2.74 4.49 9.37
C SER A 15 -4.20 4.29 8.92
N ALA A 16 -4.49 3.18 8.24
CA ALA A 16 -5.86 2.77 7.88
C ALA A 16 -6.64 2.11 9.03
N LYS A 17 -6.05 1.98 10.23
CA LYS A 17 -6.64 1.34 11.43
C LYS A 17 -7.08 -0.11 11.20
N LEU A 18 -6.38 -0.84 10.33
CA LEU A 18 -6.68 -2.23 10.03
C LEU A 18 -5.85 -3.18 10.90
N SER A 19 -6.46 -4.27 11.38
CA SER A 19 -5.71 -5.40 11.92
C SER A 19 -4.99 -6.15 10.78
N GLN A 20 -3.99 -6.98 11.11
CA GLN A 20 -3.33 -7.80 10.09
C GLN A 20 -4.29 -8.78 9.42
N GLU A 21 -5.30 -9.27 10.16
CA GLU A 21 -6.34 -10.17 9.65
C GLU A 21 -7.28 -9.44 8.70
N ALA A 22 -7.84 -8.30 9.11
CA ALA A 22 -8.72 -7.50 8.24
C ALA A 22 -8.00 -7.02 6.96
N PHE A 23 -6.71 -6.67 7.07
CA PHE A 23 -5.91 -6.32 5.91
C PHE A 23 -5.64 -7.53 5.01
N ALA A 24 -5.42 -8.71 5.58
CA ALA A 24 -5.24 -9.94 4.83
C ALA A 24 -6.50 -10.31 4.02
N ASP A 25 -7.68 -10.16 4.63
CA ASP A 25 -8.98 -10.41 3.97
C ASP A 25 -9.16 -9.51 2.75
N LEU A 26 -8.89 -8.21 2.90
CA LEU A 26 -8.96 -7.22 1.81
C LEU A 26 -7.90 -7.48 0.72
N MET A 27 -6.74 -7.99 1.10
CA MET A 27 -5.68 -8.37 0.17
C MET A 27 -5.91 -9.73 -0.50
N HIS A 28 -6.90 -10.51 -0.03
CA HIS A 28 -7.16 -11.91 -0.42
C HIS A 28 -5.95 -12.80 -0.16
N THR A 29 -5.37 -12.69 1.04
CA THR A 29 -4.24 -13.50 1.50
C THR A 29 -4.42 -13.89 2.96
N SER A 30 -3.47 -14.63 3.55
CA SER A 30 -3.53 -15.01 4.96
C SER A 30 -2.89 -13.94 5.87
N GLN A 31 -3.38 -13.84 7.11
CA GLN A 31 -2.76 -13.01 8.14
C GLN A 31 -1.27 -13.36 8.36
N SER A 32 -0.91 -14.65 8.27
CA SER A 32 0.48 -15.10 8.37
C SER A 32 1.35 -14.58 7.22
N THR A 33 0.79 -14.42 6.02
CA THR A 33 1.48 -13.83 4.87
C THR A 33 1.72 -12.34 5.09
N ILE A 34 0.72 -11.60 5.55
CA ILE A 34 0.87 -10.19 5.96
C ILE A 34 1.96 -10.04 7.03
N SER A 35 1.94 -10.89 8.07
CA SER A 35 2.95 -10.86 9.15
C SER A 35 4.37 -11.09 8.62
N ARG A 36 4.55 -12.01 7.67
CA ARG A 36 5.86 -12.26 7.04
C ARG A 36 6.32 -11.10 6.16
N ILE A 37 5.39 -10.47 5.43
CA ILE A 37 5.67 -9.29 4.60
C ILE A 37 6.12 -8.12 5.50
N GLU A 38 5.38 -7.83 6.58
CA GLU A 38 5.73 -6.75 7.51
C GLU A 38 7.07 -6.95 8.22
N LYS A 39 7.53 -8.20 8.32
CA LYS A 39 8.85 -8.58 8.87
C LYS A 39 9.96 -8.64 7.82
N ASN A 40 9.68 -8.25 6.57
CA ASN A 40 10.60 -8.39 5.43
C ASN A 40 11.09 -9.81 5.18
N LEU A 41 10.31 -10.83 5.57
CA LEU A 41 10.62 -12.24 5.34
C LEU A 41 10.15 -12.73 3.97
N VAL A 42 9.43 -11.89 3.22
CA VAL A 42 8.88 -12.17 1.90
C VAL A 42 9.09 -10.95 1.01
N VAL A 43 9.66 -11.19 -0.17
CA VAL A 43 9.71 -10.19 -1.24
C VAL A 43 8.33 -10.09 -1.87
N ILE A 44 7.84 -8.87 -2.06
CA ILE A 44 6.55 -8.61 -2.68
C ILE A 44 6.72 -8.02 -4.07
N GLU A 45 5.74 -8.29 -4.92
CA GLU A 45 5.67 -7.65 -6.24
C GLU A 45 5.11 -6.23 -6.14
N ALA A 46 5.48 -5.36 -7.08
CA ALA A 46 4.96 -3.99 -7.16
C ALA A 46 3.42 -3.94 -7.20
N LYS A 47 2.77 -4.93 -7.84
CA LYS A 47 1.30 -5.05 -7.87
C LYS A 47 0.68 -5.20 -6.47
N PHE A 48 1.37 -5.91 -5.57
CA PHE A 48 0.91 -6.09 -4.19
C PHE A 48 0.98 -4.76 -3.45
N LEU A 49 2.08 -4.02 -3.62
CA LEU A 49 2.27 -2.74 -2.98
C LEU A 49 1.27 -1.68 -3.49
N ALA A 50 0.99 -1.65 -4.79
CA ALA A 50 -0.02 -0.76 -5.36
C ALA A 50 -1.43 -1.08 -4.80
N LYS A 51 -1.79 -2.36 -4.72
CA LYS A 51 -3.07 -2.79 -4.12
C LYS A 51 -3.14 -2.42 -2.64
N ALA A 52 -2.08 -2.65 -1.87
CA ALA A 52 -1.98 -2.27 -0.47
C ALA A 52 -2.18 -0.75 -0.29
N ALA A 53 -1.50 0.06 -1.08
CA ALA A 53 -1.60 1.52 -1.05
C ALA A 53 -3.03 2.01 -1.37
N ALA A 54 -3.71 1.36 -2.31
CA ALA A 54 -5.09 1.70 -2.65
C ALA A 54 -6.07 1.36 -1.51
N ILE A 55 -5.92 0.19 -0.89
CA ILE A 55 -6.80 -0.25 0.21
C ILE A 55 -6.64 0.61 1.46
N THR A 56 -5.41 1.04 1.76
CA THR A 56 -5.13 1.85 2.95
C THR A 56 -5.23 3.35 2.69
N ASN A 57 -5.61 3.76 1.48
CA ASN A 57 -5.57 5.15 1.03
C ASN A 57 -4.21 5.83 1.31
N SER A 58 -3.11 5.10 1.07
CA SER A 58 -1.74 5.53 1.38
C SER A 58 -0.89 5.68 0.11
N GLN A 59 -1.53 6.00 -1.02
CA GLN A 59 -0.89 6.16 -2.33
C GLN A 59 0.22 7.22 -2.27
N ASP A 60 -0.07 8.40 -1.71
CA ASP A 60 0.91 9.48 -1.53
C ASP A 60 2.14 9.04 -0.75
N VAL A 61 1.94 8.26 0.33
CA VAL A 61 3.01 7.78 1.22
C VAL A 61 3.90 6.77 0.51
N VAL A 62 3.30 5.82 -0.21
CA VAL A 62 4.03 4.80 -0.97
C VAL A 62 4.80 5.44 -2.12
N VAL A 63 4.19 6.41 -2.80
CA VAL A 63 4.77 7.11 -3.93
C VAL A 63 5.93 7.99 -3.49
N ALA A 64 5.79 8.77 -2.41
CA ALA A 64 6.87 9.57 -1.84
C ALA A 64 8.03 8.71 -1.29
N THR A 65 7.76 7.46 -0.89
CA THR A 65 8.79 6.55 -0.40
C THR A 65 9.57 5.87 -1.54
N LEU A 66 8.92 5.58 -2.66
CA LEU A 66 9.52 4.87 -3.80
C LEU A 66 10.13 5.78 -4.86
N PHE A 67 9.59 6.98 -5.02
CA PHE A 67 9.96 7.90 -6.08
C PHE A 67 10.61 9.15 -5.50
N SER A 68 11.63 9.66 -6.19
CA SER A 68 12.08 11.04 -5.98
C SER A 68 10.90 12.00 -6.20
N THR A 69 10.91 13.15 -5.52
CA THR A 69 9.82 14.14 -5.48
C THR A 69 9.22 14.48 -6.86
N ASP A 70 10.02 14.49 -7.92
CA ASP A 70 9.55 14.73 -9.29
C ASP A 70 8.70 13.59 -9.88
N ALA A 71 9.06 12.33 -9.64
CA ALA A 71 8.31 11.18 -10.15
C ALA A 71 7.04 10.91 -9.31
N ALA A 72 7.02 11.35 -8.06
CA ALA A 72 5.85 11.25 -7.19
C ALA A 72 4.64 12.05 -7.73
N VAL A 73 4.88 13.27 -8.22
CA VAL A 73 3.84 14.16 -8.75
C VAL A 73 3.22 13.60 -10.03
N GLN A 74 3.99 12.94 -10.90
CA GLN A 74 3.47 12.38 -12.15
C GLN A 74 2.64 11.10 -11.94
N PHE A 75 2.98 10.27 -10.94
CA PHE A 75 2.19 9.07 -10.64
C PHE A 75 0.81 9.43 -10.08
N LEU A 76 0.72 10.42 -9.19
CA LEU A 76 -0.57 10.88 -8.65
C LEU A 76 -1.50 11.43 -9.74
N GLN A 77 -0.95 12.01 -10.81
CA GLN A 77 -1.71 12.50 -11.95
C GLN A 77 -2.15 11.41 -12.94
N THR A 78 -1.60 10.20 -12.84
CA THR A 78 -1.92 9.09 -13.74
C THR A 78 -2.87 8.06 -13.12
N ILE A 79 -3.20 8.16 -11.83
CA ILE A 79 -4.27 7.36 -11.23
C ILE A 79 -5.63 7.94 -11.67
N PRO A 80 -6.47 7.17 -12.39
CA PRO A 80 -7.77 7.65 -12.80
C PRO A 80 -8.67 7.94 -11.59
N MET A 81 -9.23 9.15 -11.54
CA MET A 81 -10.17 9.65 -10.51
C MET A 81 -11.40 8.74 -10.26
N PHE A 82 -11.70 7.81 -11.18
CA PHE A 82 -12.82 6.87 -11.05
C PHE A 82 -12.67 5.87 -9.89
N ILE A 83 -11.44 5.63 -9.39
CA ILE A 83 -11.23 4.74 -8.23
C ILE A 83 -11.62 5.43 -6.91
N MET A 84 -11.69 6.77 -6.87
CA MET A 84 -11.95 7.55 -5.65
C MET A 84 -13.36 8.13 -5.51
N GLY A 85 -14.26 7.94 -6.48
CA GLY A 85 -15.54 8.65 -6.54
C GLY A 85 -16.81 7.82 -6.77
N GLY A 86 -16.76 6.49 -6.73
CA GLY A 86 -17.86 5.63 -7.20
C GLY A 86 -18.96 5.23 -6.21
N PHE A 87 -19.22 5.98 -5.11
CA PHE A 87 -20.25 5.59 -4.11
C PHE A 87 -21.14 6.72 -3.56
N TYR A 88 -21.41 7.77 -4.34
CA TYR A 88 -22.53 8.68 -4.05
C TYR A 88 -23.29 9.06 -5.32
N GLY A 89 -24.52 8.57 -5.46
CA GLY A 89 -25.50 8.98 -6.47
C GLY A 89 -25.91 7.88 -7.43
#